data_AF-A0A839CWW9-F1
#
_entry.id   AF-A0A839CWW9-F1
#
_cell.length_a   1.000
_cell.length_b   1.000
_cell.length_c   1.000
_cell.angle_alpha   90.00
_cell.angle_beta   90.00
_cell.angle_gamma   90.00
#
_symmetry.space_group_name_H-M   'P 1'
#
loop_
_entity.id
_entity.type
_entity.pdbx_description
1 polymer ?
#
loop_
_entity_poly.entity_id
_entity_poly.type
_entity_poly.pdbx_seq_one_letter_code
_entity_poly.pdbx_strand_id
1 'polypeptide(L)'
;MRKVRKFLLLQGPHGSFFKRLAQELQKEGHKTIRVNFNGGDWIDYPKGIAYKHSMKMWPEWLYNFTLHNEITDIVLYGDCRPLHRLAILRLKGSNIKINVFEEGYIRPHWITYELDGVNGYSQIQEQINKIIEDRKNDQPFVDSFTPIKYNMRYMMRYCIRYYLFKWLGVLFFPRYKNHRPVNSLYEAIMWIKRFFILKLKRRFVLKKARYLTQSNTKYYLFLMQLYTDYQIREHSPYTSMKHTLIETIYSFAKFAPTYTKLVIKNHPLDSGQKNYGKLIKNICNDLGISERIIYLDGGNLPELLEGSLAVVTVNSTAGLQA
;
A
#
# COMPACT_ATOMS: atom_id res chain seq x y z
N MET A 1 8.35 -34.77 -16.27
CA MET A 1 9.08 -33.48 -16.25
C MET A 1 8.10 -32.36 -15.91
N ARG A 2 8.42 -31.42 -15.00
CA ARG A 2 7.56 -30.26 -14.74
C ARG A 2 7.40 -29.45 -16.03
N LYS A 3 6.16 -29.08 -16.41
CA LYS A 3 5.88 -28.25 -17.59
C LYS A 3 6.60 -26.91 -17.46
N VAL A 4 7.43 -26.56 -18.45
CA VAL A 4 8.14 -25.27 -18.49
C VAL A 4 7.11 -24.14 -18.60
N ARG A 5 7.10 -23.24 -17.62
CA ARG A 5 6.23 -22.05 -17.60
C ARG A 5 6.95 -20.84 -18.17
N LYS A 6 6.19 -19.88 -18.67
CA LYS A 6 6.67 -18.60 -19.20
C LYS A 6 5.98 -17.46 -18.45
N PHE A 7 6.75 -16.77 -17.62
CA PHE A 7 6.26 -15.70 -16.76
C PHE A 7 6.47 -14.33 -17.41
N LEU A 8 5.41 -13.52 -17.48
CA LEU A 8 5.46 -12.11 -17.85
C LEU A 8 5.41 -11.24 -16.60
N LEU A 9 6.51 -10.58 -16.26
CA LEU A 9 6.60 -9.68 -15.11
C LEU A 9 6.21 -8.26 -15.54
N LEU A 10 5.09 -7.75 -15.01
CA LEU A 10 4.68 -6.34 -15.07
C LEU A 10 5.28 -5.56 -13.91
N GLN A 11 4.96 -4.26 -13.77
CA GLN A 11 5.57 -3.38 -12.78
C GLN A 11 5.64 -3.98 -11.37
N GLY A 12 6.83 -3.90 -10.76
CA GLY A 12 7.10 -4.51 -9.45
C GLY A 12 7.14 -3.47 -8.33
N PRO A 13 7.54 -3.88 -7.11
CA PRO A 13 7.96 -2.96 -6.08
C PRO A 13 9.30 -2.31 -6.47
N HIS A 14 9.61 -1.15 -5.90
CA HIS A 14 10.88 -0.47 -6.15
C HIS A 14 12.07 -1.34 -5.71
N GLY A 15 13.04 -1.53 -6.61
CA GLY A 15 14.25 -2.28 -6.34
C GLY A 15 14.32 -3.64 -7.02
N SER A 16 15.18 -4.52 -6.49
CA SER A 16 15.61 -5.73 -7.20
C SER A 16 14.70 -6.95 -7.03
N PHE A 17 13.56 -6.83 -6.32
CA PHE A 17 12.75 -8.00 -5.96
C PHE A 17 12.31 -8.82 -7.18
N PHE A 18 11.67 -8.19 -8.18
CA PHE A 18 11.23 -8.90 -9.40
C PHE A 18 12.40 -9.37 -10.26
N LYS A 19 13.56 -8.69 -10.22
CA LYS A 19 14.78 -9.18 -10.87
C LYS A 19 15.26 -10.48 -10.23
N ARG A 20 15.30 -10.54 -8.89
CA ARG A 20 15.68 -11.74 -8.14
C ARG A 20 14.68 -12.88 -8.35
N LEU A 21 13.38 -12.58 -8.26
CA LEU A 21 12.32 -13.55 -8.55
C LEU A 21 12.47 -14.14 -9.96
N ALA A 22 12.72 -13.30 -10.98
CA ALA A 22 12.92 -13.77 -12.34
C ALA A 22 14.16 -14.68 -12.48
N GLN A 23 15.25 -14.39 -11.75
CA GLN A 23 16.46 -15.21 -11.72
C GLN A 23 16.21 -16.57 -11.07
N GLU A 24 15.49 -16.62 -9.95
CA GLU A 24 15.15 -17.89 -9.29
C GLU A 24 14.21 -18.74 -10.17
N LEU A 25 13.20 -18.14 -10.81
CA LEU A 25 12.34 -18.84 -11.77
C LEU A 25 13.15 -19.40 -12.96
N GLN A 26 14.14 -18.66 -13.45
CA GLN A 26 15.02 -19.13 -14.53
C GLN A 26 15.89 -20.31 -14.10
N LYS A 27 16.41 -20.31 -12.86
CA LYS A 27 17.17 -21.43 -12.30
C LYS A 27 16.32 -22.71 -12.19
N GLU A 28 15.04 -22.58 -11.90
CA GLU A 28 14.06 -23.68 -11.89
C GLU A 28 13.64 -24.14 -13.31
N GLY A 29 14.29 -23.62 -14.36
CA GLY A 29 14.04 -24.01 -15.75
C GLY A 29 12.84 -23.32 -16.41
N HIS A 30 12.30 -22.26 -15.80
CA HIS A 30 11.22 -21.46 -16.39
C HIS A 30 11.76 -20.29 -17.23
N LYS A 31 10.92 -19.73 -18.10
CA LYS A 31 11.27 -18.53 -18.87
C LYS A 31 10.62 -17.31 -18.24
N THR A 32 11.31 -16.17 -18.30
CA THR A 32 10.79 -14.91 -17.75
C THR A 32 10.99 -13.78 -18.74
N ILE A 33 9.97 -12.96 -18.91
CA ILE A 33 9.95 -11.76 -19.73
C ILE A 33 9.51 -10.61 -18.86
N ARG A 34 10.12 -9.44 -19.03
CA ARG A 34 9.79 -8.22 -18.29
C ARG A 34 9.23 -7.17 -19.24
N VAL A 35 8.16 -6.49 -18.83
CA VAL A 35 7.71 -5.24 -19.46
C VAL A 35 8.02 -4.06 -18.54
N ASN A 36 8.68 -3.04 -19.09
CA ASN A 36 9.03 -1.80 -18.41
C ASN A 36 8.15 -0.67 -18.94
N PHE A 37 7.52 0.10 -18.04
CA PHE A 37 6.61 1.18 -18.42
C PHE A 37 7.25 2.57 -18.27
N ASN A 38 8.33 2.68 -17.51
CA ASN A 38 9.05 3.93 -17.30
C ASN A 38 10.54 3.67 -17.00
N GLY A 39 11.33 4.75 -16.91
CA GLY A 39 12.77 4.66 -16.64
C GLY A 39 13.12 4.05 -15.27
N GLY A 40 12.25 4.20 -14.27
CA GLY A 40 12.38 3.54 -12.96
C GLY A 40 12.30 2.01 -13.08
N ASP A 41 11.34 1.51 -13.86
CA ASP A 41 11.23 0.07 -14.14
C ASP A 41 12.45 -0.44 -14.90
N TRP A 42 12.95 0.35 -15.85
CA TRP A 42 14.15 0.01 -16.62
C TRP A 42 15.40 -0.09 -15.75
N ILE A 43 15.63 0.84 -14.82
CA ILE A 43 16.82 0.73 -13.93
C ILE A 43 16.73 -0.45 -12.96
N ASP A 44 15.51 -0.84 -12.56
CA ASP A 44 15.29 -2.04 -11.73
C ASP A 44 15.46 -3.34 -12.53
N TYR A 45 15.14 -3.31 -13.83
CA TYR A 45 15.24 -4.45 -14.73
C TYR A 45 15.63 -4.01 -16.17
N PRO A 46 16.93 -3.80 -16.47
CA PRO A 46 17.35 -3.24 -17.77
C PRO A 46 17.10 -4.16 -18.97
N LYS A 47 17.04 -5.48 -18.75
CA LYS A 47 16.78 -6.50 -19.78
C LYS A 47 15.31 -6.63 -20.19
N GLY A 48 14.44 -5.72 -19.74
CA GLY A 48 13.01 -5.75 -20.02
C GLY A 48 12.63 -5.01 -21.30
N ILE A 49 11.52 -5.43 -21.90
CA ILE A 49 10.93 -4.81 -23.08
C ILE A 49 10.29 -3.49 -22.66
N ALA A 50 10.68 -2.40 -23.31
CA ALA A 50 10.10 -1.09 -23.06
C ALA A 50 8.74 -0.96 -23.76
N TYR A 51 7.66 -0.81 -22.98
CA TYR A 51 6.35 -0.50 -23.52
C TYR A 51 6.23 1.01 -23.75
N LYS A 52 6.17 1.42 -25.02
CA LYS A 52 6.18 2.83 -25.44
C LYS A 52 4.85 3.32 -26.02
N HIS A 53 3.86 2.44 -26.12
CA HIS A 53 2.55 2.79 -26.67
C HIS A 53 1.64 3.43 -25.60
N SER A 54 0.45 3.86 -26.01
CA SER A 54 -0.50 4.51 -25.10
C SER A 54 -1.14 3.49 -24.16
N MET A 55 -1.66 3.95 -23.02
CA MET A 55 -2.44 3.10 -22.11
C MET A 55 -3.69 2.50 -22.78
N LYS A 56 -4.27 3.19 -23.78
CA LYS A 56 -5.42 2.68 -24.56
C LYS A 56 -5.08 1.43 -25.38
N MET A 57 -3.85 1.37 -25.91
CA MET A 57 -3.38 0.22 -26.71
C MET A 57 -2.92 -0.95 -25.84
N TRP A 58 -2.75 -0.73 -24.53
CA TRP A 58 -2.12 -1.71 -23.63
C TRP A 58 -2.87 -3.05 -23.57
N PRO A 59 -4.20 -3.11 -23.40
CA PRO A 59 -4.91 -4.39 -23.34
C PRO A 59 -4.66 -5.26 -24.56
N GLU A 60 -4.80 -4.68 -25.76
CA GLU A 60 -4.69 -5.45 -26.99
C GLU A 60 -3.24 -5.80 -27.34
N TRP A 61 -2.30 -4.89 -27.07
CA TRP A 61 -0.88 -5.20 -27.16
C TRP A 61 -0.51 -6.37 -26.24
N LEU A 62 -0.97 -6.34 -24.98
CA LEU A 62 -0.68 -7.38 -24.00
C LEU A 62 -1.25 -8.73 -24.44
N TYR A 63 -2.49 -8.79 -24.89
CA TYR A 63 -3.12 -10.03 -25.31
C TYR A 63 -2.36 -10.70 -26.46
N ASN A 64 -2.06 -9.94 -27.52
CA ASN A 64 -1.26 -10.43 -28.64
C ASN A 64 0.15 -10.84 -28.20
N PHE A 65 0.75 -10.05 -27.31
CA PHE A 65 2.05 -10.37 -26.73
C PHE A 65 2.02 -11.70 -25.96
N THR A 66 0.96 -11.94 -25.17
CA THR A 66 0.83 -13.17 -24.40
C THR A 66 0.63 -14.39 -25.29
N LEU A 67 -0.13 -14.27 -26.38
CA LEU A 67 -0.32 -15.35 -27.35
C LEU A 67 0.97 -15.67 -28.08
N HIS A 68 1.61 -14.65 -28.68
CA HIS A 68 2.83 -14.82 -29.47
C HIS A 68 3.99 -15.43 -28.66
N ASN A 69 4.11 -15.07 -27.39
CA ASN A 69 5.17 -15.58 -26.52
C ASN A 69 4.77 -16.84 -25.72
N GLU A 70 3.53 -17.31 -25.86
CA GLU A 70 2.94 -18.43 -25.11
C GLU A 70 3.07 -18.25 -23.58
N ILE A 71 2.73 -17.04 -23.11
CA ILE A 71 2.80 -16.71 -21.68
C ILE A 71 1.79 -17.56 -20.92
N THR A 72 2.24 -18.20 -19.83
CA THR A 72 1.40 -19.03 -18.96
C THR A 72 1.01 -18.31 -17.67
N ASP A 73 1.83 -17.34 -17.25
CA ASP A 73 1.69 -16.67 -15.97
C ASP A 73 2.04 -15.19 -16.14
N ILE A 74 1.22 -14.30 -15.59
CA ILE A 74 1.56 -12.88 -15.44
C ILE A 74 1.82 -12.59 -13.97
N VAL A 75 2.86 -11.82 -13.68
CA VAL A 75 3.28 -11.46 -12.32
C VAL A 75 3.26 -9.95 -12.17
N LEU A 76 2.56 -9.45 -11.15
CA LEU A 76 2.39 -8.02 -10.91
C LEU A 76 2.46 -7.68 -9.43
N TYR A 77 2.76 -6.42 -9.09
CA TYR A 77 2.77 -5.92 -7.72
C TYR A 77 1.70 -4.83 -7.55
N GLY A 78 0.66 -5.15 -6.78
CA GLY A 78 -0.58 -4.38 -6.64
C GLY A 78 -1.45 -4.44 -7.89
N ASP A 79 -2.69 -4.85 -7.75
CA ASP A 79 -3.65 -5.08 -8.84
C ASP A 79 -4.40 -3.82 -9.31
N CYS A 80 -4.44 -2.77 -8.48
CA CYS A 80 -5.19 -1.54 -8.77
C CYS A 80 -4.42 -0.50 -9.60
N ARG A 81 -3.14 -0.72 -9.93
CA ARG A 81 -2.43 0.20 -10.84
C ARG A 81 -3.10 0.17 -12.22
N PRO A 82 -3.32 1.30 -12.92
CA PRO A 82 -4.12 1.32 -14.15
C PRO A 82 -3.70 0.29 -15.21
N LEU A 83 -2.39 0.14 -15.46
CA LEU A 83 -1.88 -0.86 -16.40
C LEU A 83 -2.06 -2.30 -15.90
N HIS A 84 -1.96 -2.53 -14.59
CA HIS A 84 -2.20 -3.86 -14.00
C HIS A 84 -3.68 -4.21 -14.03
N ARG A 85 -4.56 -3.27 -13.65
CA ARG A 85 -6.00 -3.48 -13.69
C ARG A 85 -6.48 -3.77 -15.10
N LEU A 86 -6.00 -3.02 -16.10
CA LEU A 86 -6.28 -3.27 -17.51
C LEU A 86 -5.73 -4.63 -17.98
N ALA A 87 -4.57 -5.06 -17.49
CA ALA A 87 -4.00 -6.37 -17.80
C ALA A 87 -4.86 -7.50 -17.23
N ILE A 88 -5.24 -7.39 -15.95
CA ILE A 88 -6.10 -8.37 -15.25
C ILE A 88 -7.44 -8.48 -15.97
N LEU A 89 -8.10 -7.36 -16.24
CA LEU A 89 -9.40 -7.36 -16.93
C LEU A 89 -9.33 -7.97 -18.32
N ARG A 90 -8.25 -7.71 -19.07
CA ARG A 90 -8.09 -8.25 -20.43
C ARG A 90 -7.81 -9.76 -20.46
N LEU A 91 -7.11 -10.27 -19.45
CA LEU A 91 -6.70 -11.67 -19.36
C LEU A 91 -7.66 -12.51 -18.51
N LYS A 92 -8.65 -11.90 -17.87
CA LYS A 92 -9.67 -12.61 -17.10
C LYS A 92 -10.40 -13.62 -17.99
N GLY A 93 -10.53 -14.86 -17.52
CA GLY A 93 -11.14 -15.95 -18.28
C GLY A 93 -10.23 -16.60 -19.33
N SER A 94 -8.99 -16.14 -19.49
CA SER A 94 -7.97 -16.85 -20.28
C SER A 94 -7.30 -17.95 -19.44
N ASN A 95 -6.53 -18.83 -20.10
CA ASN A 95 -5.73 -19.85 -19.42
C ASN A 95 -4.45 -19.31 -18.75
N ILE A 96 -4.29 -17.99 -18.64
CA ILE A 96 -3.12 -17.34 -18.04
C ILE A 96 -3.34 -17.12 -16.55
N LYS A 97 -2.41 -17.60 -15.72
CA LYS A 97 -2.46 -17.39 -14.27
C LYS A 97 -2.04 -15.99 -13.90
N ILE A 98 -2.86 -15.29 -13.13
CA ILE A 98 -2.58 -13.94 -12.65
C ILE A 98 -2.00 -14.04 -11.23
N ASN A 99 -0.73 -13.71 -11.09
CA ASN A 99 0.03 -13.78 -9.85
C ASN A 99 0.21 -12.37 -9.28
N VAL A 100 -0.45 -12.07 -8.17
CA VAL A 100 -0.48 -10.74 -7.56
C VAL A 100 0.32 -10.72 -6.28
N PHE A 101 1.40 -9.94 -6.26
CA PHE A 101 2.13 -9.62 -5.03
C PHE A 101 1.65 -8.30 -4.45
N GLU A 102 1.72 -8.16 -3.13
CA GLU A 102 1.50 -6.89 -2.44
C GLU A 102 2.36 -6.82 -1.17
N GLU A 103 2.51 -5.62 -0.60
CA GLU A 103 3.04 -5.49 0.76
C GLU A 103 2.27 -6.41 1.71
N GLY A 104 2.99 -7.14 2.58
CA GLY A 104 2.37 -8.16 3.42
C GLY A 104 1.23 -7.65 4.29
N TYR A 105 0.23 -8.50 4.51
CA TYR A 105 -0.82 -8.28 5.51
C TYR A 105 -0.23 -8.27 6.93
N ILE A 106 0.75 -9.15 7.18
CA ILE A 106 1.49 -9.25 8.45
C ILE A 106 2.93 -8.76 8.23
N ARG A 107 3.21 -7.54 8.70
CA ARG A 107 4.50 -6.85 8.48
C ARG A 107 5.39 -6.93 9.72
N PRO A 108 6.72 -6.84 9.57
CA PRO A 108 7.48 -6.57 8.34
C PRO A 108 8.03 -7.81 7.62
N HIS A 109 7.74 -9.01 8.11
CA HIS A 109 8.45 -10.22 7.68
C HIS A 109 7.88 -10.88 6.42
N TRP A 110 6.61 -10.63 6.13
CA TRP A 110 5.89 -11.30 5.06
C TRP A 110 5.58 -10.38 3.88
N ILE A 111 5.44 -11.00 2.71
CA ILE A 111 4.89 -10.42 1.49
C ILE A 111 3.62 -11.19 1.15
N THR A 112 2.58 -10.51 0.67
CA THR A 112 1.36 -11.18 0.25
C THR A 112 1.54 -11.67 -1.19
N TYR A 113 1.08 -12.88 -1.47
CA TYR A 113 0.97 -13.47 -2.79
C TYR A 113 -0.39 -14.14 -2.92
N GLU A 114 -1.16 -13.74 -3.92
CA GLU A 114 -2.47 -14.30 -4.22
C GLU A 114 -2.66 -14.46 -5.74
N LEU A 115 -3.63 -15.31 -6.10
CA LEU A 115 -4.08 -15.45 -7.48
C LEU A 115 -5.24 -14.49 -7.77
N ASP A 116 -5.25 -13.93 -8.98
CA ASP A 116 -6.33 -13.14 -9.59
C ASP A 116 -6.66 -11.79 -8.93
N GLY A 117 -6.30 -11.57 -7.67
CA GLY A 117 -6.53 -10.31 -6.95
C GLY A 117 -5.98 -10.34 -5.53
N VAL A 118 -5.80 -9.15 -4.94
CA VAL A 118 -5.30 -8.99 -3.56
C VAL A 118 -6.11 -7.90 -2.85
N ASN A 119 -6.01 -7.80 -1.52
CA ASN A 119 -6.80 -6.88 -0.70
C ASN A 119 -8.31 -7.04 -0.95
N GLY A 120 -9.02 -6.00 -1.41
CA GLY A 120 -10.46 -6.10 -1.67
C GLY A 120 -10.83 -6.94 -2.91
N TYR A 121 -9.86 -7.41 -3.70
CA TYR A 121 -10.08 -8.43 -4.73
C TYR A 121 -9.61 -9.83 -4.30
N SER A 122 -9.14 -9.99 -3.05
CA SER A 122 -8.73 -11.29 -2.49
C SER A 122 -9.90 -12.28 -2.51
N GLN A 123 -9.60 -13.53 -2.86
CA GLN A 123 -10.55 -14.65 -2.84
C GLN A 123 -10.51 -15.43 -1.51
N ILE A 124 -9.70 -14.98 -0.54
CA ILE A 124 -9.47 -15.71 0.71
C ILE A 124 -10.76 -15.90 1.50
N GLN A 125 -11.67 -14.92 1.47
CA GLN A 125 -12.92 -14.98 2.21
C GLN A 125 -13.82 -16.12 1.75
N GLU A 126 -13.89 -16.38 0.44
CA GLU A 126 -14.68 -17.47 -0.12
C GLU A 126 -14.07 -18.84 0.21
N GLN A 127 -12.75 -18.88 0.45
CA GLN A 127 -11.99 -20.09 0.70
C GLN A 127 -11.68 -20.33 2.18
N ILE A 128 -12.00 -19.38 3.07
CA ILE A 128 -11.46 -19.35 4.44
C ILE A 128 -11.84 -20.59 5.24
N ASN A 129 -13.09 -21.04 5.14
CA ASN A 129 -13.56 -22.23 5.85
C ASN A 129 -12.81 -23.48 5.42
N LYS A 130 -12.63 -23.64 4.10
CA LYS A 130 -11.85 -24.74 3.53
C LYS A 130 -10.39 -24.67 3.96
N ILE A 131 -9.78 -23.48 3.92
CA ILE A 131 -8.39 -23.28 4.37
C ILE A 131 -8.25 -23.66 5.85
N ILE A 132 -9.19 -23.27 6.71
CA ILE A 132 -9.17 -23.63 8.13
C ILE A 132 -9.31 -25.14 8.31
N GLU A 133 -10.21 -25.78 7.57
CA GLU A 133 -10.43 -27.22 7.62
C GLU A 133 -9.20 -28.02 7.15
N ASP A 134 -8.67 -27.68 5.98
CA ASP A 134 -7.49 -28.31 5.38
C ASP A 134 -6.26 -28.21 6.29
N ARG A 135 -6.17 -27.14 7.09
CA ARG A 135 -5.04 -26.84 7.97
C ARG A 135 -5.31 -27.11 9.44
N LYS A 136 -6.45 -27.72 9.80
CA LYS A 136 -6.85 -27.96 11.19
C LYS A 136 -5.83 -28.79 11.98
N ASN A 137 -5.14 -29.71 11.28
CA ASN A 137 -4.13 -30.58 11.86
C ASN A 137 -2.69 -30.11 11.58
N ASP A 138 -2.52 -28.96 10.93
CA ASP A 138 -1.20 -28.36 10.78
C ASP A 138 -0.65 -28.05 12.18
N GLN A 139 0.58 -28.46 12.45
CA GLN A 139 1.26 -27.94 13.63
C GLN A 139 1.37 -26.42 13.49
N PRO A 140 1.22 -25.65 14.59
CA PRO A 140 1.47 -24.22 14.56
C PRO A 140 2.82 -23.98 13.89
N PHE A 141 2.81 -23.19 12.82
CA PHE A 141 4.03 -22.89 12.12
C PHE A 141 4.98 -22.17 13.08
N VAL A 142 6.01 -22.88 13.56
CA VAL A 142 7.05 -22.30 14.40
C VAL A 142 8.02 -21.59 13.47
N ASP A 143 7.82 -20.30 13.40
CA ASP A 143 8.49 -19.41 12.47
C ASP A 143 9.99 -19.35 12.80
N SER A 144 10.83 -20.07 12.05
CA SER A 144 12.29 -19.95 12.13
C SER A 144 12.79 -18.88 11.17
N PHE A 145 12.29 -17.65 11.27
CA PHE A 145 12.77 -16.53 10.46
C PHE A 145 13.64 -15.60 11.29
N THR A 146 14.67 -15.05 10.65
CA THR A 146 15.46 -13.97 11.23
C THR A 146 14.61 -12.70 11.24
N PRO A 147 14.33 -12.08 12.42
CA PRO A 147 13.52 -10.87 12.47
C PRO A 147 14.12 -9.75 11.62
N ILE A 148 13.45 -9.44 10.52
CA ILE A 148 13.80 -8.33 9.64
C ILE A 148 13.35 -7.02 10.30
N LYS A 149 14.31 -6.17 10.67
CA LYS A 149 14.00 -4.80 11.03
C LYS A 149 13.71 -4.00 9.76
N TYR A 150 12.55 -3.36 9.73
CA TYR A 150 12.21 -2.45 8.66
C TYR A 150 13.29 -1.36 8.51
N ASN A 151 13.84 -1.23 7.31
CA ASN A 151 14.97 -0.36 7.04
C ASN A 151 14.59 0.78 6.10
N MET A 152 14.21 1.91 6.71
CA MET A 152 13.86 3.15 6.01
C MET A 152 14.95 3.62 5.04
N ARG A 153 16.24 3.39 5.35
CA ARG A 153 17.34 3.83 4.48
C ARG A 153 17.34 3.04 3.17
N TYR A 154 17.13 1.72 3.22
CA TYR A 154 17.02 0.91 2.00
C TYR A 154 15.80 1.31 1.16
N MET A 155 14.63 1.44 1.79
CA MET A 155 13.42 1.88 1.08
C MET A 155 13.67 3.23 0.39
N MET A 156 14.21 4.21 1.12
CA MET A 156 14.47 5.56 0.58
C MET A 156 15.47 5.53 -0.57
N ARG A 157 16.55 4.74 -0.49
CA ARG A 157 17.52 4.58 -1.59
C ARG A 157 16.86 4.01 -2.84
N TYR A 158 16.03 2.97 -2.71
CA TYR A 158 15.32 2.39 -3.84
C TYR A 158 14.30 3.36 -4.45
N CYS A 159 13.52 4.05 -3.60
CA CYS A 159 12.58 5.07 -4.05
C CYS A 159 13.28 6.22 -4.79
N ILE A 160 14.33 6.81 -4.21
CA ILE A 160 15.07 7.92 -4.84
C ILE A 160 15.64 7.48 -6.19
N ARG A 161 16.30 6.32 -6.24
CA ARG A 161 16.84 5.78 -7.50
C ARG A 161 15.74 5.57 -8.54
N TYR A 162 14.62 4.97 -8.15
CA TYR A 162 13.50 4.73 -9.05
C TYR A 162 12.94 6.03 -9.63
N TYR A 163 12.64 7.01 -8.77
CA TYR A 163 12.06 8.29 -9.21
C TYR A 163 13.03 9.14 -10.03
N LEU A 164 14.33 9.11 -9.72
CA LEU A 164 15.36 9.79 -10.51
C LEU A 164 15.38 9.24 -11.94
N PHE A 165 15.46 7.93 -12.12
CA PHE A 165 15.50 7.32 -13.46
C PHE A 165 14.15 7.37 -14.17
N LYS A 166 13.05 7.38 -13.45
CA LYS A 166 11.74 7.66 -14.01
C LYS A 166 11.67 9.07 -14.60
N TRP A 167 12.28 10.06 -13.94
CA TRP A 167 12.36 11.44 -14.43
C TRP A 167 13.31 11.57 -15.62
N LEU A 168 14.53 11.02 -15.52
CA LEU A 168 15.50 11.02 -16.62
C LEU A 168 15.01 10.23 -17.85
N GLY A 169 14.22 9.18 -17.63
CA GLY A 169 13.69 8.30 -18.66
C GLY A 169 12.47 8.82 -19.41
N VAL A 170 11.95 10.03 -19.11
CA VAL A 170 10.71 10.55 -19.73
C VAL A 170 10.80 10.57 -21.26
N LEU A 171 11.96 10.90 -21.84
CA LEU A 171 12.15 10.90 -23.30
C LEU A 171 12.08 9.50 -23.92
N PHE A 172 12.49 8.46 -23.18
CA PHE A 172 12.44 7.07 -23.64
C PHE A 172 11.06 6.43 -23.45
N PHE A 173 10.22 7.01 -22.59
CA PHE A 173 8.86 6.56 -22.27
C PHE A 173 7.84 7.70 -22.43
N PRO A 174 7.71 8.32 -23.61
CA PRO A 174 7.01 9.59 -23.78
C PRO A 174 5.49 9.50 -23.56
N ARG A 175 4.92 8.30 -23.67
CA ARG A 175 3.47 8.05 -23.51
C ARG A 175 3.09 7.49 -22.13
N TYR A 176 4.05 7.33 -21.22
CA TYR A 176 3.77 6.85 -19.88
C TYR A 176 3.06 7.90 -19.04
N LYS A 177 1.91 7.53 -18.47
CA LYS A 177 1.17 8.35 -17.51
C LYS A 177 1.35 7.82 -16.10
N ASN A 178 1.65 8.72 -15.17
CA ASN A 178 1.77 8.38 -13.76
C ASN A 178 0.44 7.89 -13.19
N HIS A 179 0.48 6.77 -12.48
CA HIS A 179 -0.69 6.24 -11.77
C HIS A 179 -0.96 6.96 -10.44
N ARG A 180 0.05 7.65 -9.88
CA ARG A 180 -0.13 8.46 -8.68
C ARG A 180 -0.77 9.80 -9.05
N PRO A 181 -1.72 10.32 -8.25
CA PRO A 181 -2.44 11.55 -8.55
C PRO A 181 -1.59 12.82 -8.36
N VAL A 182 -0.31 12.69 -7.99
CA VAL A 182 0.57 13.79 -7.64
C VAL A 182 1.84 13.76 -8.50
N ASN A 183 2.31 14.94 -8.89
CA ASN A 183 3.61 15.10 -9.50
C ASN A 183 4.73 14.69 -8.52
N SER A 184 5.65 13.83 -8.98
CA SER A 184 6.75 13.30 -8.15
C SER A 184 7.68 14.39 -7.60
N LEU A 185 7.88 15.51 -8.30
CA LEU A 185 8.69 16.64 -7.81
C LEU A 185 7.97 17.37 -6.66
N TYR A 186 6.68 17.64 -6.81
CA TYR A 186 5.89 18.25 -5.76
C TYR A 186 5.82 17.35 -4.51
N GLU A 187 5.64 16.04 -4.69
CA GLU A 187 5.69 15.07 -3.59
C GLU A 187 7.04 15.11 -2.87
N ALA A 188 8.16 15.21 -3.60
CA ALA A 188 9.50 15.34 -3.02
C ALA A 188 9.68 16.63 -2.20
N ILE A 189 9.22 17.78 -2.71
CA ILE A 189 9.24 19.06 -1.98
C ILE A 189 8.43 18.94 -0.67
N MET A 190 7.26 18.30 -0.75
CA MET A 190 6.40 18.09 0.42
C MET A 190 7.04 17.17 1.45
N TRP A 191 7.76 16.14 1.02
CA TRP A 191 8.57 15.29 1.91
C TRP A 191 9.68 16.07 2.62
N ILE A 192 10.40 16.95 1.91
CA ILE A 192 11.42 17.82 2.51
C ILE A 192 10.78 18.72 3.57
N LYS A 193 9.68 19.39 3.24
CA LYS A 193 8.92 20.22 4.18
C LYS A 193 8.46 19.43 5.41
N ARG A 194 7.92 18.22 5.19
CA ARG A 194 7.46 17.33 6.27
C ARG A 194 8.59 16.95 7.22
N PHE A 195 9.79 16.66 6.71
CA PHE A 195 10.95 16.33 7.54
C PHE A 195 11.23 17.42 8.58
N PHE A 196 11.26 18.69 8.16
CA PHE A 196 11.48 19.81 9.08
C PHE A 196 10.31 19.99 10.07
N ILE A 197 9.06 19.89 9.61
CA ILE A 197 7.87 20.02 10.47
C ILE A 197 7.85 18.93 11.56
N LEU A 198 8.11 17.68 11.20
CA LEU A 198 8.13 16.57 12.15
C LEU A 198 9.26 16.74 13.17
N LYS A 199 10.44 17.23 12.75
CA LYS A 199 11.55 17.52 13.66
C LYS A 199 11.17 18.57 14.71
N LEU A 200 10.51 19.65 14.28
CA LEU A 200 10.05 20.72 15.17
C LEU A 200 8.95 20.25 16.12
N LYS A 201 8.00 19.43 15.64
CA LYS A 201 6.82 19.00 16.42
C LYS A 201 7.04 17.74 17.27
N ARG A 202 8.19 17.06 17.11
CA ARG A 202 8.45 15.75 17.76
C ARG A 202 8.20 15.75 19.26
N ARG A 203 8.74 16.74 19.99
CA ARG A 203 8.58 16.82 21.45
C ARG A 203 7.11 16.95 21.87
N PHE A 204 6.35 17.76 21.14
CA PHE A 204 4.93 17.98 21.41
C PHE A 204 4.10 16.73 21.14
N VAL A 205 4.36 16.03 20.03
CA VAL A 205 3.67 14.77 19.70
C VAL A 205 3.96 13.69 20.74
N LEU A 206 5.23 13.55 21.16
CA LEU A 206 5.60 12.59 22.20
C LEU A 206 4.95 12.91 23.55
N LYS A 207 4.86 14.20 23.92
CA LYS A 207 4.16 14.62 25.14
C LYS A 207 2.68 14.27 25.10
N LYS A 208 2.00 14.49 23.96
CA LYS A 208 0.60 14.10 23.78
C LYS A 208 0.38 12.59 23.82
N ALA A 209 1.25 11.82 23.15
CA ALA A 209 1.17 10.37 23.17
C ALA A 209 1.37 9.82 24.60
N ARG A 210 2.37 10.33 25.34
CA ARG A 210 2.58 9.97 26.75
C ARG A 210 1.41 10.37 27.64
N TYR A 211 0.83 11.55 27.43
CA TYR A 211 -0.37 11.93 28.17
C TYR A 211 -1.49 10.92 27.98
N LEU A 212 -1.71 10.43 26.75
CA LEU A 212 -2.74 9.40 26.49
C LEU A 212 -2.42 8.07 27.14
N THR A 213 -1.17 7.62 27.11
CA THR A 213 -0.78 6.29 27.61
C THR A 213 -0.55 6.26 29.13
N GLN A 214 -0.23 7.40 29.75
CA GLN A 214 0.05 7.49 31.19
C GLN A 214 -1.11 8.06 32.00
N SER A 215 -2.13 8.64 31.35
CA SER A 215 -3.35 9.07 32.03
C SER A 215 -4.40 7.96 31.94
N ASN A 216 -5.33 7.95 32.90
CA ASN A 216 -6.55 7.13 32.82
C ASN A 216 -7.54 7.63 31.74
N THR A 217 -7.05 8.30 30.70
CA THR A 217 -7.89 8.84 29.61
C THR A 217 -8.43 7.68 28.80
N LYS A 218 -9.75 7.56 28.77
CA LYS A 218 -10.44 6.59 27.92
C LYS A 218 -10.57 7.14 26.50
N TYR A 219 -10.02 6.44 25.50
CA TYR A 219 -10.08 6.92 24.12
C TYR A 219 -10.32 5.83 23.08
N TYR A 220 -10.95 6.23 21.99
CA TYR A 220 -11.02 5.48 20.74
C TYR A 220 -9.89 5.93 19.81
N LEU A 221 -9.31 5.02 19.03
CA LEU A 221 -8.23 5.33 18.12
C LEU A 221 -8.70 5.21 16.67
N PHE A 222 -8.66 6.30 15.91
CA PHE A 222 -8.90 6.28 14.47
C PHE A 222 -7.58 6.28 13.69
N LEU A 223 -7.40 5.27 12.84
CA LEU A 223 -6.20 5.10 12.01
C LEU A 223 -6.40 5.74 10.63
N MET A 224 -5.68 6.83 10.35
CA MET A 224 -5.71 7.44 9.03
C MET A 224 -4.90 6.64 8.01
N GLN A 225 -5.41 6.55 6.78
CA GLN A 225 -4.71 6.02 5.61
C GLN A 225 -4.33 7.14 4.64
N LEU A 226 -3.49 6.83 3.65
CA LEU A 226 -3.11 7.79 2.62
C LEU A 226 -4.30 8.07 1.70
N TYR A 227 -4.52 9.34 1.33
CA TYR A 227 -5.57 9.67 0.37
C TYR A 227 -5.29 9.11 -1.05
N THR A 228 -4.04 8.75 -1.32
CA THR A 228 -3.63 8.11 -2.58
C THR A 228 -3.75 6.59 -2.54
N ASP A 229 -4.08 6.01 -1.39
CA ASP A 229 -4.18 4.57 -1.18
C ASP A 229 -5.33 3.99 -2.02
N TYR A 230 -5.07 2.89 -2.74
CA TYR A 230 -6.13 2.17 -3.46
C TYR A 230 -7.11 1.52 -2.50
N GLN A 231 -6.70 1.22 -1.26
CA GLN A 231 -7.61 0.73 -0.24
C GLN A 231 -8.75 1.72 0.05
N ILE A 232 -8.48 3.02 -0.01
CA ILE A 232 -9.51 4.05 0.13
C ILE A 232 -10.22 4.30 -1.20
N ARG A 233 -9.47 4.40 -2.31
CA ARG A 233 -10.01 4.84 -3.61
C ARG A 233 -10.86 3.78 -4.32
N GLU A 234 -10.56 2.50 -4.13
CA GLU A 234 -11.16 1.39 -4.88
C GLU A 234 -11.84 0.37 -3.96
N HIS A 235 -11.33 0.17 -2.75
CA HIS A 235 -11.80 -0.86 -1.82
C HIS A 235 -12.50 -0.30 -0.58
N SER A 236 -13.12 0.87 -0.71
CA SER A 236 -13.93 1.45 0.35
C SER A 236 -15.15 2.18 -0.21
N PRO A 237 -16.21 2.34 0.59
CA PRO A 237 -17.36 3.18 0.20
C PRO A 237 -17.03 4.68 0.24
N TYR A 238 -15.84 5.07 0.71
CA TYR A 238 -15.46 6.46 0.89
C TYR A 238 -14.82 7.05 -0.36
N THR A 239 -15.30 8.24 -0.75
CA THR A 239 -14.72 9.01 -1.86
C THR A 239 -13.38 9.66 -1.51
N SER A 240 -13.07 9.84 -0.22
CA SER A 240 -11.83 10.44 0.24
C SER A 240 -11.60 10.25 1.74
N MET A 241 -10.35 10.39 2.18
CA MET A 241 -10.01 10.48 3.61
C MET A 241 -10.69 11.65 4.34
N LYS A 242 -11.03 12.73 3.63
CA LYS A 242 -11.84 13.82 4.21
C LYS A 242 -13.24 13.33 4.57
N HIS A 243 -13.86 12.55 3.68
CA HIS A 243 -15.19 11.99 3.93
C HIS A 243 -15.17 11.08 5.16
N THR A 244 -14.21 10.15 5.22
CA THR A 244 -14.03 9.24 6.37
C THR A 244 -13.80 9.98 7.69
N LEU A 245 -12.98 11.04 7.69
CA LEU A 245 -12.75 11.87 8.88
C LEU A 245 -14.02 12.55 9.36
N ILE A 246 -14.80 13.13 8.44
CA ILE A 246 -16.07 13.78 8.78
C ILE A 246 -17.00 12.76 9.42
N GLU A 247 -17.26 11.63 8.75
CA GLU A 247 -18.20 10.62 9.24
C GLU A 247 -17.78 10.05 10.61
N THR A 248 -16.48 9.76 10.78
CA THR A 248 -15.96 9.24 12.05
C THR A 248 -16.10 10.25 13.18
N ILE A 249 -15.77 11.53 12.95
CA ILE A 249 -15.88 12.58 13.98
C ILE A 249 -17.34 12.85 14.31
N TYR A 250 -18.24 12.91 13.33
CA TYR A 250 -19.67 13.09 13.54
C TYR A 250 -20.29 11.92 14.33
N SER A 251 -19.95 10.68 13.97
CA SER A 251 -20.40 9.49 14.69
C SER A 251 -19.91 9.50 16.14
N PHE A 252 -18.62 9.79 16.36
CA PHE A 252 -18.06 9.92 17.71
C PHE A 252 -18.76 11.02 18.52
N ALA A 253 -18.98 12.19 17.93
CA ALA A 253 -19.67 13.31 18.58
C ALA A 253 -21.07 12.90 19.09
N LYS A 254 -21.79 12.14 18.27
CA LYS A 254 -23.18 11.76 18.52
C LYS A 254 -23.33 10.61 19.51
N PHE A 255 -22.44 9.61 19.46
CA PHE A 255 -22.66 8.34 20.15
C PHE A 255 -21.66 8.03 21.27
N ALA A 256 -20.46 8.61 21.25
CA ALA A 256 -19.45 8.24 22.24
C ALA A 256 -19.69 8.93 23.59
N PRO A 257 -19.48 8.24 24.73
CA PRO A 257 -19.66 8.82 26.06
C PRO A 257 -18.81 10.08 26.27
N THR A 258 -19.37 11.11 26.92
CA THR A 258 -18.77 12.46 27.02
C THR A 258 -17.39 12.48 27.68
N TYR A 259 -17.09 11.51 28.56
CA TYR A 259 -15.80 11.36 29.23
C TYR A 259 -14.70 10.74 28.35
N THR A 260 -15.04 10.28 27.13
CA THR A 260 -14.08 9.67 26.20
C THR A 260 -13.52 10.67 25.20
N LYS A 261 -12.33 10.36 24.68
CA LYS A 261 -11.67 11.10 23.59
C LYS A 261 -11.59 10.27 22.31
N LEU A 262 -11.45 10.95 21.17
CA LEU A 262 -11.07 10.32 19.90
C LEU A 262 -9.67 10.76 19.52
N VAL A 263 -8.77 9.80 19.41
CA VAL A 263 -7.39 9.99 18.95
C VAL A 263 -7.34 9.71 17.46
N ILE A 264 -7.06 10.73 16.66
CA ILE A 264 -6.89 10.60 15.20
C ILE A 264 -5.41 10.50 14.91
N LYS A 265 -4.96 9.31 14.51
CA LYS A 265 -3.56 9.01 14.24
C LYS A 265 -3.26 9.17 12.74
N ASN A 266 -2.41 10.13 12.39
CA ASN A 266 -1.98 10.33 11.01
C ASN A 266 -1.13 9.16 10.49
N HIS A 267 -1.20 8.92 9.18
CA HIS A 267 -0.37 7.93 8.51
C HIS A 267 1.10 8.37 8.50
N PRO A 268 2.07 7.51 8.86
CA PRO A 268 3.49 7.88 8.90
C PRO A 268 4.03 8.28 7.52
N LEU A 269 3.50 7.66 6.45
CA LEU A 269 3.87 7.94 5.06
C LEU A 269 3.09 9.08 4.38
N ASP A 270 2.23 9.80 5.10
CA ASP A 270 1.58 10.99 4.53
C ASP A 270 2.67 12.04 4.21
N SER A 271 2.56 12.90 3.20
CA SER A 271 3.59 13.93 2.92
C SER A 271 3.20 15.33 3.38
N GLY A 272 2.03 15.48 4.01
CA GLY A 272 1.48 16.75 4.49
C GLY A 272 0.82 17.59 3.40
N GLN A 273 0.54 17.01 2.23
CA GLN A 273 -0.10 17.70 1.10
C GLN A 273 -1.50 18.21 1.46
N LYS A 274 -2.23 17.45 2.26
CA LYS A 274 -3.51 17.86 2.83
C LYS A 274 -3.28 18.28 4.27
N ASN A 275 -3.78 19.45 4.64
CA ASN A 275 -3.67 19.95 6.02
C ASN A 275 -4.80 19.35 6.87
N TYR A 276 -4.68 18.07 7.21
CA TYR A 276 -5.68 17.38 8.04
C TYR A 276 -5.83 17.98 9.42
N GLY A 277 -4.75 18.52 10.02
CA GLY A 277 -4.85 19.22 11.30
C GLY A 277 -5.81 20.43 11.25
N LYS A 278 -5.75 21.23 10.18
CA LYS A 278 -6.71 22.33 9.97
C LYS A 278 -8.12 21.82 9.70
N LEU A 279 -8.26 20.78 8.85
CA LEU A 279 -9.56 20.18 8.55
C LEU A 279 -10.25 19.66 9.82
N ILE A 280 -9.54 18.86 10.61
CA ILE A 280 -10.04 18.29 11.88
C ILE A 280 -10.43 19.43 12.82
N LYS A 281 -9.57 20.43 13.01
CA LYS A 281 -9.87 21.59 13.86
C LYS A 281 -11.17 22.28 13.46
N ASN A 282 -11.40 22.49 12.17
CA ASN A 282 -12.64 23.11 11.68
C ASN A 282 -13.87 22.25 12.02
N ILE A 283 -13.85 20.95 11.68
CA ILE A 283 -14.96 20.03 11.97
C ILE A 283 -15.26 19.98 13.47
N CYS A 284 -14.21 19.96 14.32
CA CYS A 284 -14.39 19.91 15.77
C CYS A 284 -14.98 21.19 16.35
N ASN A 285 -14.60 22.35 15.80
CA ASN A 285 -15.15 23.64 16.20
C ASN A 285 -16.63 23.74 15.82
N ASP A 286 -16.99 23.32 14.60
CA ASP A 286 -18.37 23.32 14.12
C ASP A 286 -19.28 22.42 14.99
N LEU A 287 -18.70 21.35 15.55
CA LEU A 287 -19.40 20.40 16.42
C LEU A 287 -19.27 20.69 17.93
N GLY A 288 -18.45 21.67 18.33
CA GLY A 288 -18.23 21.98 19.75
C GLY A 288 -17.48 20.89 20.55
N ILE A 289 -16.73 20.00 19.91
CA ILE A 289 -16.07 18.84 20.57
C ILE A 289 -14.53 18.89 20.55
N SER A 290 -13.93 20.06 20.30
CA SER A 290 -12.47 20.23 20.18
C SER A 290 -11.68 19.66 21.36
N GLU A 291 -12.19 19.74 22.59
CA GLU A 291 -11.53 19.20 23.79
C GLU A 291 -11.52 17.65 23.87
N ARG A 292 -12.39 17.00 23.08
CA ARG A 292 -12.51 15.54 23.00
C ARG A 292 -11.72 14.94 21.84
N ILE A 293 -11.11 15.76 20.96
CA ILE A 293 -10.39 15.29 19.78
C ILE A 293 -8.89 15.53 19.90
N ILE A 294 -8.09 14.47 19.71
CA ILE A 294 -6.63 14.56 19.73
C ILE A 294 -6.07 14.07 18.40
N TYR A 295 -5.57 14.99 17.58
CA TYR A 295 -4.82 14.65 16.37
C TYR A 295 -3.33 14.40 16.68
N LEU A 296 -2.83 13.24 16.27
CA LEU A 296 -1.44 12.80 16.44
C LEU A 296 -0.74 12.56 15.09
N ASP A 297 0.28 13.36 14.81
CA ASP A 297 1.16 13.18 13.65
C ASP A 297 2.51 12.57 14.06
N GLY A 298 2.44 11.31 14.50
CA GLY A 298 3.56 10.54 15.07
C GLY A 298 3.09 9.73 16.29
N GLY A 299 4.02 9.30 17.13
CA GLY A 299 3.73 8.42 18.30
C GLY A 299 3.99 6.94 18.01
N ASN A 300 4.10 6.15 19.08
CA ASN A 300 4.26 4.69 19.01
C ASN A 300 2.87 4.06 18.80
N LEU A 301 2.65 3.39 17.67
CA LEU A 301 1.35 2.82 17.33
C LEU A 301 0.98 1.66 18.27
N PRO A 302 1.83 0.65 18.52
CA PRO A 302 1.57 -0.38 19.52
C PRO A 302 1.08 0.16 20.88
N GLU A 303 1.77 1.15 21.45
CA GLU A 303 1.36 1.76 22.74
C GLU A 303 -0.03 2.43 22.66
N LEU A 304 -0.37 3.02 21.52
CA LEU A 304 -1.69 3.64 21.30
C LEU A 304 -2.79 2.59 21.07
N LEU A 305 -2.46 1.44 20.50
CA LEU A 305 -3.41 0.33 20.32
C LEU A 305 -3.76 -0.27 21.67
N GLU A 306 -2.73 -0.62 22.47
CA GLU A 306 -2.87 -1.23 23.79
C GLU A 306 -3.70 -0.37 24.77
N GLY A 307 -3.53 0.95 24.72
CA GLY A 307 -4.29 1.87 25.58
C GLY A 307 -5.68 2.26 25.06
N SER A 308 -6.07 1.83 23.86
CA SER A 308 -7.34 2.25 23.26
C SER A 308 -8.51 1.36 23.71
N LEU A 309 -9.70 1.95 23.88
CA LEU A 309 -10.94 1.20 24.14
C LEU A 309 -11.40 0.41 22.92
N ALA A 310 -11.16 0.97 21.74
CA ALA A 310 -11.46 0.37 20.45
C ALA A 310 -10.75 1.14 19.34
N VAL A 311 -10.49 0.43 18.25
CA VAL A 311 -9.82 0.97 17.06
C VAL A 311 -10.83 1.09 15.93
N VAL A 312 -10.89 2.27 15.34
CA VAL A 312 -11.67 2.58 14.14
C VAL A 312 -10.69 2.66 12.97
N THR A 313 -10.95 1.86 11.94
CA THR A 313 -10.16 1.81 10.71
C THR A 313 -11.11 1.58 9.53
N VAL A 314 -10.69 1.93 8.32
CA VAL A 314 -11.43 1.54 7.11
C VAL A 314 -10.99 0.14 6.72
N ASN A 315 -9.73 0.00 6.33
CA ASN A 315 -9.12 -1.26 5.89
C ASN A 315 -7.59 -1.18 5.99
N SER A 316 -7.08 -0.42 6.97
CA SER A 316 -5.64 -0.38 7.24
C SER A 316 -5.17 -1.71 7.79
N THR A 317 -4.04 -2.23 7.29
CA THR A 317 -3.38 -3.42 7.85
C THR A 317 -2.93 -3.21 9.29
N ALA A 318 -2.78 -1.97 9.75
CA ALA A 318 -2.56 -1.65 11.16
C ALA A 318 -3.76 -2.06 12.05
N GLY A 319 -4.95 -2.21 11.48
CA GLY A 319 -6.11 -2.76 12.19
C GLY A 319 -5.95 -4.24 12.55
N LEU A 320 -5.10 -5.00 11.86
CA LEU A 320 -4.77 -6.37 12.24
C LEU A 320 -3.85 -6.46 13.46
N GLN A 321 -3.27 -5.32 13.88
CA GLN A 321 -2.45 -5.21 15.10
C GLN A 321 -3.28 -4.81 16.32
N ALA A 322 -4.52 -4.37 16.12
CA ALA A 322 -5.49 -4.03 17.16
C ALA A 322 -6.16 -5.31 17.65
#